data_AF-A0A7C2F2S5-F1
#
_entry.id   AF-A0A7C2F2S5-F1
#
_cell.length_a   1.000
_cell.length_b   1.000
_cell.length_c   1.000
_cell.angle_alpha   90.00
_cell.angle_beta   90.00
_cell.angle_gamma   90.00
#
_symmetry.space_group_name_H-M   'P 1'
#
loop_
_entity.id
_entity.type
_entity.pdbx_description
1 polymer ?
#
loop_
_entity_poly.entity_id
_entity_poly.type
_entity_poly.pdbx_seq_one_letter_code
_entity_poly.pdbx_strand_id
1 'polypeptide(L)'
;MVSVSLTPEGSRLSERLLSEVGDEHGYRPEEDYLSLGYVMAVEAGPRAVVEGLLAARAGDLVGGAEDISLVVVFAGAPEYLRLWLEQVQGPYGVPMVAGVSGTADPFARPYFHNESRRQLSGLITGFVGAAEYERLSGEEGPAVAGMDSQSLAHVAIVLLIVVGNVAYFSQRIRARLGQ
;
A
#
# COMPACT_ATOMS: atom_id res chain seq x y z
N MET A 1 -1.79 5.41 18.43
CA MET A 1 -1.10 4.97 17.18
C MET A 1 0.01 5.95 16.83
N VAL A 2 1.16 5.51 16.31
CA VAL A 2 2.23 6.42 15.86
C VAL A 2 2.43 6.29 14.36
N SER A 3 2.43 7.41 13.63
CA SER A 3 2.69 7.44 12.18
C SER A 3 4.02 8.10 11.86
N VAL A 4 4.74 7.54 10.89
CA VAL A 4 6.02 8.07 10.40
C VAL A 4 6.13 7.86 8.90
N SER A 5 6.78 8.79 8.21
CA SER A 5 7.04 8.68 6.78
C SER A 5 8.53 8.77 6.45
N LEU A 6 8.97 7.95 5.50
CA LEU A 6 10.30 8.02 4.89
C LEU A 6 10.31 8.89 3.62
N THR A 7 9.19 9.52 3.27
CA THR A 7 9.08 10.49 2.17
C THR A 7 8.25 11.72 2.58
N PRO A 8 8.52 12.90 2.00
CA PRO A 8 7.69 14.09 2.23
C PRO A 8 6.24 13.90 1.80
N GLU A 9 6.00 13.17 0.70
CA GLU A 9 4.67 12.88 0.15
C GLU A 9 3.87 11.99 1.11
N GLY A 10 4.51 10.97 1.67
CA GLY A 10 3.88 10.08 2.64
C GLY A 10 3.47 10.79 3.92
N SER A 11 4.25 11.77 4.40
CA SER A 11 3.89 12.57 5.58
C SER A 11 2.61 13.35 5.34
N ARG A 12 2.55 14.06 4.20
CA ARG A 12 1.36 14.84 3.80
C ARG A 12 0.13 13.97 3.56
N LEU A 13 0.32 12.77 3.03
CA LEU A 13 -0.77 11.81 2.86
C LEU A 13 -1.27 11.30 4.23
N SER A 14 -0.36 10.88 5.10
CA SER A 14 -0.68 10.37 6.43
C SER A 14 -1.41 11.42 7.27
N GLU A 15 -0.94 12.68 7.28
CA GLU A 15 -1.60 13.75 8.03
C GLU A 15 -3.03 14.00 7.58
N ARG A 16 -3.27 14.01 6.25
CA ARG A 16 -4.63 14.16 5.71
C ARG A 16 -5.53 13.01 6.12
N LEU A 17 -5.07 11.76 5.94
CA LEU A 17 -5.85 10.57 6.27
C LEU A 17 -6.14 10.48 7.78
N LEU A 18 -5.16 10.77 8.63
CA LEU A 18 -5.36 10.76 10.09
C LEU A 18 -6.32 11.86 10.54
N SER A 19 -6.26 13.03 9.93
CA SER A 19 -7.22 14.11 10.20
C SER A 19 -8.63 13.70 9.79
N GLU A 20 -8.81 13.12 8.60
CA GLU A 20 -10.12 12.69 8.08
C GLU A 20 -10.74 11.59 8.96
N VAL A 21 -9.95 10.55 9.28
CA VAL A 21 -10.38 9.46 10.18
C VAL A 21 -10.60 9.98 11.60
N GLY A 22 -9.81 10.95 12.05
CA GLY A 22 -9.97 11.61 13.35
C GLY A 22 -11.27 12.37 13.46
N ASP A 23 -11.63 13.13 12.43
CA ASP A 23 -12.90 13.87 12.36
C ASP A 23 -14.11 12.93 12.30
N GLU A 24 -13.99 11.80 11.60
CA GLU A 24 -15.07 10.82 11.43
C GLU A 24 -15.34 9.99 12.70
N HIS A 25 -14.28 9.51 13.35
CA HIS A 25 -14.40 8.59 14.49
C HIS A 25 -14.13 9.24 15.85
N GLY A 26 -13.80 10.54 15.88
CA GLY A 26 -13.54 11.30 17.10
C GLY A 26 -12.15 11.08 17.70
N TYR A 27 -11.17 10.61 16.93
CA TYR A 27 -9.79 10.45 17.42
C TYR A 27 -9.08 11.79 17.50
N ARG A 28 -8.37 12.01 18.60
CA ARG A 28 -7.74 13.29 18.92
C ARG A 28 -6.22 13.21 18.70
N PRO A 29 -5.62 14.20 18.01
CA PRO A 29 -4.16 14.30 17.87
C PRO A 29 -3.48 14.35 19.24
N GLU A 30 -2.32 13.72 19.35
CA GLU A 30 -1.48 13.62 20.56
C GLU A 30 -2.09 12.82 21.74
N GLU A 31 -3.39 12.46 21.66
CA GLU A 31 -4.07 11.58 22.63
C GLU A 31 -4.23 10.17 22.04
N ASP A 32 -4.89 10.05 20.88
CA ASP A 32 -5.16 8.76 20.22
C ASP A 32 -4.10 8.42 19.18
N TYR A 33 -3.56 9.43 18.49
CA TYR A 33 -2.51 9.26 17.50
C TYR A 33 -1.47 10.36 17.51
N LEU A 34 -0.22 9.98 17.24
CA LEU A 34 0.93 10.88 17.14
C LEU A 34 1.56 10.78 15.75
N SER A 35 1.66 11.90 15.05
CA SER A 35 2.40 11.97 13.78
C SER A 35 3.82 12.48 14.00
N LEU A 36 4.81 11.67 13.64
CA LEU A 36 6.22 12.04 13.65
C LEU A 36 6.66 12.75 12.35
N GLY A 37 5.79 12.75 11.34
CA GLY A 37 6.03 13.36 10.04
C GLY A 37 7.10 12.65 9.21
N TYR A 38 7.79 13.43 8.37
CA TYR A 38 8.87 12.96 7.50
C TYR A 38 10.21 12.86 8.23
N VAL A 39 10.87 11.70 8.16
CA VAL A 39 12.19 11.45 8.73
C VAL A 39 13.23 11.33 7.61
N MET A 40 14.15 12.30 7.55
CA MET A 40 15.14 12.43 6.45
C MET A 40 16.30 11.41 6.49
N ALA A 41 16.43 10.59 7.53
CA ALA A 41 17.59 9.73 7.74
C ALA A 41 17.40 8.32 7.13
N VAL A 42 17.50 8.22 5.80
CA VAL A 42 17.32 6.94 5.07
C VAL A 42 18.37 5.88 5.47
N GLU A 43 19.58 6.27 5.87
CA GLU A 43 20.64 5.31 6.27
C GLU A 43 20.52 4.79 7.71
N ALA A 44 19.99 5.60 8.63
CA ALA A 44 19.64 5.13 9.99
C ALA A 44 18.27 4.42 10.01
N GLY A 45 17.45 4.73 9.00
CA GLY A 45 16.24 4.05 8.59
C GLY A 45 15.16 3.88 9.67
N PRO A 46 14.22 2.96 9.46
CA PRO A 46 13.19 2.60 10.44
C PRO A 46 13.70 2.27 11.84
N ARG A 47 14.91 1.71 11.96
CA ARG A 47 15.48 1.39 13.27
C ARG A 47 15.73 2.64 14.11
N ALA A 48 16.25 3.71 13.53
CA ALA A 48 16.45 4.96 14.26
C ALA A 48 15.12 5.60 14.72
N VAL A 49 14.05 5.38 13.96
CA VAL A 49 12.70 5.79 14.40
C VAL A 49 12.29 5.01 15.63
N VAL A 50 12.45 3.68 15.60
CA VAL A 50 12.03 2.80 16.70
C VAL A 50 12.89 2.99 17.95
N GLU A 51 14.22 3.02 17.83
CA GLU A 51 15.13 3.12 18.97
C GLU A 51 15.27 4.56 19.51
N GLY A 52 15.19 5.57 18.65
CA GLY A 52 15.48 6.95 19.03
C GLY A 52 14.25 7.85 19.07
N LEU A 53 13.51 7.92 17.97
CA LEU A 53 12.44 8.91 17.81
C LEU A 53 11.18 8.55 18.61
N LEU A 54 10.81 7.26 18.66
CA LEU A 54 9.70 6.79 19.48
C LEU A 54 9.98 7.03 20.97
N ALA A 55 11.14 6.61 21.47
CA ALA A 55 11.51 6.86 22.86
C ALA A 55 11.51 8.36 23.22
N ALA A 56 11.98 9.23 22.31
CA ALA A 56 12.07 10.66 22.57
C ALA A 56 10.74 11.43 22.48
N ARG A 57 9.83 11.01 21.59
CA ARG A 57 8.58 11.74 21.29
C ARG A 57 7.33 11.07 21.84
N ALA A 58 7.42 9.76 22.07
CA ALA A 58 6.34 8.91 22.51
C ALA A 58 6.76 8.06 23.72
N GLY A 59 7.79 8.46 24.48
CA GLY A 59 8.35 7.67 25.57
C GLY A 59 7.35 7.27 26.67
N ASP A 60 6.27 8.05 26.84
CA ASP A 60 5.17 7.72 27.74
C ASP A 60 4.19 6.68 27.16
N LEU A 61 4.24 6.43 25.85
CA LEU A 61 3.37 5.52 25.09
C LEU A 61 4.09 4.27 24.60
N VAL A 62 5.40 4.36 24.31
CA VAL A 62 6.24 3.29 23.75
C VAL A 62 7.65 3.42 24.34
N GLY A 63 8.04 2.48 25.20
CA GLY A 63 9.37 2.44 25.83
C GLY A 63 10.44 1.81 24.93
N GLY A 64 10.04 1.00 23.94
CA GLY A 64 10.94 0.34 23.01
C GLY A 64 10.23 -0.42 21.87
N ALA A 65 11.01 -1.13 21.05
CA ALA A 65 10.48 -1.93 19.95
C ALA A 65 9.55 -3.06 20.43
N GLU A 66 9.77 -3.55 21.65
CA GLU A 66 9.02 -4.65 22.26
C GLU A 66 7.57 -4.26 22.60
N ASP A 67 7.31 -2.97 22.82
CA ASP A 67 5.98 -2.45 23.13
C ASP A 67 5.11 -2.28 21.87
N ILE A 68 5.71 -2.40 20.69
CA ILE A 68 5.00 -2.26 19.41
C ILE A 68 4.22 -3.55 19.13
N SER A 69 2.89 -3.46 19.23
CA SER A 69 2.01 -4.60 18.96
C SER A 69 1.89 -4.95 17.47
N LEU A 70 2.00 -3.95 16.59
CA LEU A 70 1.88 -4.11 15.14
C LEU A 70 2.56 -2.97 14.40
N VAL A 71 3.29 -3.30 13.33
CA VAL A 71 3.76 -2.33 12.34
C VAL A 71 2.94 -2.47 11.05
N VAL A 72 2.35 -1.36 10.60
CA VAL A 72 1.64 -1.27 9.33
C VAL A 72 2.50 -0.47 8.36
N VAL A 73 2.95 -1.08 7.26
CA VAL A 73 3.82 -0.44 6.28
C VAL A 73 3.07 -0.18 4.99
N PHE A 74 2.97 1.09 4.57
CA PHE A 74 2.52 1.45 3.23
C PHE A 74 3.73 1.81 2.36
N ALA A 75 3.99 1.02 1.32
CA ALA A 75 5.19 1.18 0.48
C ALA A 75 4.85 1.22 -1.02
N GLY A 76 5.08 2.37 -1.65
CA GLY A 76 4.94 2.55 -3.09
C GLY A 76 6.08 1.91 -3.90
N ALA A 77 7.21 1.61 -3.26
CA ALA A 77 8.40 1.03 -3.88
C ALA A 77 9.03 -0.05 -2.97
N PRO A 78 9.67 -1.09 -3.55
CA PRO A 78 10.24 -2.21 -2.80
C PRO A 78 11.25 -1.81 -1.72
N GLU A 79 12.02 -0.75 -1.98
CA GLU A 79 13.12 -0.31 -1.12
C GLU A 79 12.61 0.08 0.27
N TYR A 80 11.47 0.77 0.34
CA TYR A 80 10.91 1.21 1.62
C TYR A 80 10.40 0.04 2.46
N LEU A 81 9.74 -0.95 1.83
CA LEU A 81 9.32 -2.16 2.53
C LEU A 81 10.54 -2.93 3.06
N ARG A 82 11.58 -3.07 2.23
CA ARG A 82 12.81 -3.78 2.60
C ARG A 82 13.47 -3.16 3.83
N LEU A 83 13.54 -1.84 3.92
CA LEU A 83 14.10 -1.16 5.10
C LEU A 83 13.37 -1.54 6.39
N TRP A 84 12.04 -1.58 6.40
CA TRP A 84 11.26 -1.98 7.58
C TRP A 84 11.46 -3.46 7.93
N LEU A 85 11.51 -4.32 6.92
CA LEU A 85 11.75 -5.74 7.13
C LEU A 85 13.15 -6.03 7.69
N GLU A 86 14.19 -5.41 7.14
CA GLU A 86 15.57 -5.67 7.52
C GLU A 86 15.95 -5.02 8.85
N GLN A 87 15.41 -3.83 9.13
CA GLN A 87 15.84 -3.04 10.28
C GLN A 87 14.92 -3.16 11.50
N VAL A 88 13.65 -3.55 11.32
CA VAL A 88 12.68 -3.65 12.42
C VAL A 88 12.16 -5.08 12.54
N GLN A 89 11.58 -5.64 11.49
CA GLN A 89 10.99 -6.97 11.57
C GLN A 89 12.05 -8.04 11.87
N GLY A 90 13.16 -8.05 11.13
CA GLY A 90 14.22 -9.04 11.27
C GLY A 90 14.88 -9.06 12.66
N PRO A 91 15.29 -7.89 13.21
CA PRO A 91 15.94 -7.83 14.52
C PRO A 91 14.99 -8.06 15.70
N TYR A 92 13.78 -7.49 15.66
CA TYR A 92 12.89 -7.48 16.83
C TYR A 92 11.72 -8.47 16.73
N GLY A 93 11.45 -9.02 15.54
CA GLY A 93 10.36 -9.98 15.34
C GLY A 93 8.95 -9.39 15.48
N VAL A 94 8.82 -8.06 15.46
CA VAL A 94 7.54 -7.36 15.64
C VAL A 94 6.56 -7.77 14.54
N PRO A 95 5.29 -8.08 14.87
CA PRO A 95 4.27 -8.36 13.87
C PRO A 95 4.16 -7.23 12.85
N MET A 96 4.19 -7.58 11.56
CA MET A 96 4.18 -6.60 10.48
C MET A 96 3.17 -6.98 9.40
N VAL A 97 2.44 -5.98 8.93
CA VAL A 97 1.56 -6.09 7.74
C VAL A 97 1.94 -4.99 6.75
N ALA A 98 1.69 -5.24 5.46
CA ALA A 98 2.07 -4.29 4.42
C ALA A 98 0.96 -4.04 3.40
N GLY A 99 0.78 -2.78 3.01
CA GLY A 99 0.09 -2.36 1.80
C GLY A 99 1.11 -1.88 0.77
N VAL A 100 1.19 -2.54 -0.38
CA VAL A 100 2.22 -2.25 -1.39
C VAL A 100 1.62 -1.91 -2.75
N SER A 101 2.35 -1.14 -3.54
CA SER A 101 1.99 -0.94 -4.96
C SER A 101 2.09 -2.25 -5.74
N GLY A 102 1.41 -2.31 -6.89
CA GLY A 102 1.48 -3.48 -7.78
C GLY A 102 2.89 -3.75 -8.31
N THR A 103 3.74 -2.73 -8.41
CA THR A 103 5.16 -2.89 -8.80
C THR A 103 6.03 -3.45 -7.69
N ALA A 104 5.65 -3.23 -6.42
CA ALA A 104 6.34 -3.76 -5.26
C ALA A 104 5.86 -5.16 -4.84
N ASP A 105 4.70 -5.61 -5.33
CA ASP A 105 4.11 -6.92 -5.02
C ASP A 105 5.09 -8.11 -5.19
N PRO A 106 5.80 -8.28 -6.34
CA PRO A 106 6.70 -9.42 -6.52
C PRO A 106 7.82 -9.50 -5.47
N PHE A 107 8.22 -8.36 -4.92
CA PHE A 107 9.25 -8.26 -3.90
C PHE A 107 8.71 -8.49 -2.48
N ALA A 108 7.42 -8.22 -2.24
CA ALA A 108 6.78 -8.42 -0.94
C ALA A 108 6.41 -9.89 -0.68
N ARG A 109 6.04 -10.64 -1.74
CA ARG A 109 5.56 -12.03 -1.64
C ARG A 109 6.48 -13.00 -0.90
N PRO A 110 7.81 -12.99 -1.09
CA PRO A 110 8.71 -13.87 -0.34
C PRO A 110 8.62 -13.68 1.18
N TYR A 111 8.32 -12.47 1.65
CA TYR A 111 8.21 -12.16 3.08
C TYR A 111 6.85 -12.53 3.68
N PHE A 112 5.82 -12.66 2.82
CA PHE A 112 4.47 -13.09 3.22
C PHE A 112 4.31 -14.63 3.19
N HIS A 113 4.84 -15.28 2.16
CA HIS A 113 4.68 -16.74 1.97
C HIS A 113 5.75 -17.59 2.65
N ASN A 114 6.68 -16.99 3.40
CA ASN A 114 7.69 -17.76 4.14
C ASN A 114 7.08 -18.36 5.41
N GLU A 115 6.76 -19.65 5.39
CA GLU A 115 6.17 -20.36 6.52
C GLU A 115 7.13 -20.52 7.72
N SER A 116 8.45 -20.52 7.48
CA SER A 116 9.47 -20.69 8.54
C SER A 116 9.77 -19.38 9.28
N ARG A 117 9.65 -18.25 8.59
CA ARG A 117 9.79 -16.89 9.12
C ARG A 117 8.76 -16.03 8.44
N ARG A 118 7.52 -16.06 8.95
CA ARG A 118 6.41 -15.27 8.43
C ARG A 118 6.60 -13.79 8.80
N GLN A 119 7.49 -13.12 8.05
CA GLN A 119 7.88 -11.75 8.32
C GLN A 119 6.74 -10.76 8.09
N LEU A 120 5.87 -11.04 7.11
CA LEU A 120 4.61 -10.34 6.92
C LEU A 120 3.44 -11.24 7.32
N SER A 121 2.64 -10.76 8.27
CA SER A 121 1.42 -11.44 8.73
C SER A 121 0.23 -11.23 7.79
N GLY A 122 0.24 -10.12 7.04
CA GLY A 122 -0.81 -9.70 6.11
C GLY A 122 -0.22 -8.83 5.01
N LEU A 123 -0.81 -8.90 3.82
CA LEU A 123 -0.33 -8.21 2.63
C LEU A 123 -1.51 -7.78 1.75
N ILE A 124 -1.61 -6.48 1.47
CA ILE A 124 -2.53 -5.89 0.50
C ILE A 124 -1.70 -5.41 -0.68
N THR A 125 -2.05 -5.82 -1.91
CA THR A 125 -1.23 -5.54 -3.10
C THR A 125 -2.01 -4.80 -4.18
N GLY A 126 -1.46 -3.66 -4.56
CA GLY A 126 -1.99 -2.81 -5.62
C GLY A 126 -3.47 -2.52 -5.47
N PHE A 127 -4.10 -2.30 -6.61
CA PHE A 127 -5.48 -1.87 -6.69
C PHE A 127 -6.47 -3.02 -6.45
N VAL A 128 -6.14 -4.23 -6.93
CA VAL A 128 -6.96 -5.43 -6.75
C VAL A 128 -7.05 -5.82 -5.28
N GLY A 129 -5.91 -5.87 -4.57
CA GLY A 129 -5.92 -6.19 -3.14
C GLY A 129 -6.64 -5.14 -2.29
N ALA A 130 -6.53 -3.86 -2.65
CA ALA A 130 -7.25 -2.79 -1.97
C ALA A 130 -8.77 -2.92 -2.16
N ALA A 131 -9.24 -3.24 -3.37
CA ALA A 131 -10.66 -3.46 -3.64
C ALA A 131 -11.22 -4.70 -2.94
N GLU A 132 -10.42 -5.76 -2.82
CA GLU A 132 -10.79 -6.95 -2.05
C GLU A 132 -10.87 -6.62 -0.55
N TYR A 133 -9.97 -5.80 -0.04
CA TYR A 133 -10.04 -5.30 1.34
C TYR A 133 -11.31 -4.49 1.59
N GLU A 134 -11.64 -3.52 0.73
CA GLU A 134 -12.88 -2.72 0.80
C GLU A 134 -14.14 -3.60 0.80
N ARG A 135 -14.18 -4.63 -0.06
CA ARG A 135 -15.29 -5.58 -0.07
C ARG A 135 -15.40 -6.38 1.21
N LEU A 136 -14.27 -6.81 1.78
CA LEU A 136 -14.24 -7.56 3.03
C LEU A 136 -14.54 -6.70 4.25
N SER A 137 -14.20 -5.41 4.23
CA SER A 137 -14.55 -4.46 5.28
C SER A 137 -16.03 -4.03 5.22
N GLY A 138 -16.69 -4.25 4.10
CA GLY A 138 -18.09 -3.84 3.88
C GLY A 138 -18.24 -2.37 3.50
N GLU A 139 -17.14 -1.70 3.20
CA GLU A 139 -17.07 -0.28 2.84
C GLU A 139 -16.46 -0.17 1.43
N GLU A 140 -17.32 -0.22 0.41
CA GLU A 140 -16.87 -0.03 -0.97
C GLU A 140 -16.37 1.40 -1.16
N GLY A 141 -15.14 1.52 -1.64
CA GLY A 141 -14.44 2.79 -1.76
C GLY A 141 -13.86 3.02 -3.15
N PRO A 142 -12.87 3.91 -3.26
CA PRO A 142 -12.22 4.23 -4.52
C PRO A 142 -11.59 3.02 -5.21
N ALA A 143 -11.16 2.00 -4.46
CA ALA A 143 -10.52 0.82 -5.05
C ALA A 143 -11.52 -0.07 -5.80
N VAL A 144 -12.70 -0.35 -5.23
CA VAL A 144 -13.75 -1.08 -5.96
C VAL A 144 -14.20 -0.29 -7.19
N ALA A 145 -14.43 1.02 -7.04
CA ALA A 145 -14.89 1.88 -8.14
C ALA A 145 -13.91 1.92 -9.33
N GLY A 146 -12.60 1.99 -9.07
CA GLY A 146 -11.63 1.97 -10.17
C GLY A 146 -11.55 0.63 -10.89
N MET A 147 -11.93 -0.49 -10.26
CA MET A 147 -11.85 -1.82 -10.87
C MET A 147 -12.94 -1.96 -11.92
N ASP A 148 -14.12 -1.40 -11.62
CA ASP A 148 -15.23 -1.31 -12.56
C ASP A 148 -14.85 -0.44 -13.76
N SER A 149 -14.19 0.71 -13.51
CA SER A 149 -13.74 1.60 -14.58
C SER A 149 -12.69 0.96 -15.49
N GLN A 150 -11.74 0.21 -14.92
CA GLN A 150 -10.72 -0.51 -15.68
C GLN A 150 -11.36 -1.62 -16.51
N SER A 151 -12.28 -2.38 -15.94
CA SER A 151 -12.99 -3.45 -16.64
C SER A 151 -13.76 -2.91 -17.86
N LEU A 152 -14.46 -1.80 -17.71
CA LEU A 152 -15.19 -1.16 -18.80
C LEU A 152 -14.26 -0.66 -19.92
N ALA A 153 -13.12 -0.06 -19.56
CA ALA A 153 -12.12 0.38 -20.52
C ALA A 153 -11.55 -0.80 -21.32
N HIS A 154 -11.28 -1.94 -20.68
CA HIS A 154 -10.81 -3.14 -21.36
C HIS A 154 -11.87 -3.67 -22.35
N VAL A 155 -13.13 -3.71 -21.95
CA VAL A 155 -14.24 -4.11 -22.85
C VAL A 155 -14.34 -3.17 -24.06
N ALA A 156 -14.22 -1.86 -23.85
CA ALA A 156 -14.24 -0.88 -24.94
C ALA A 156 -13.08 -1.10 -25.93
N ILE A 157 -11.87 -1.36 -25.44
CA ILE A 157 -10.71 -1.68 -26.29
C ILE A 157 -10.97 -2.95 -27.11
N VAL A 158 -11.47 -4.00 -26.48
CA VAL A 158 -11.81 -5.27 -27.17
C VAL A 158 -12.84 -5.02 -28.28
N LEU A 159 -13.89 -4.25 -28.00
CA LEU A 159 -14.91 -3.90 -29.00
C LEU A 159 -14.32 -3.12 -30.18
N LEU A 160 -13.45 -2.15 -29.92
CA LEU A 160 -12.78 -1.38 -30.98
C LEU A 160 -11.90 -2.29 -31.86
N ILE A 161 -11.17 -3.23 -31.26
CA ILE A 161 -10.36 -4.22 -32.00
C ILE A 161 -11.26 -5.11 -32.87
N VAL A 162 -12.38 -5.59 -32.34
CA VAL A 162 -13.34 -6.43 -33.10
C VAL A 162 -13.92 -5.65 -34.28
N VAL A 163 -14.40 -4.42 -34.05
CA VAL A 163 -14.95 -3.56 -35.12
C VAL A 163 -13.90 -3.27 -36.19
N GLY A 164 -12.67 -2.92 -35.78
CA GLY A 164 -11.56 -2.67 -36.70
C GLY A 164 -11.24 -3.88 -37.56
N ASN A 165 -11.21 -5.08 -36.97
CA ASN A 165 -10.99 -6.33 -37.70
C ASN A 165 -12.14 -6.61 -38.68
N VAL A 166 -13.40 -6.48 -38.25
CA VAL A 166 -14.56 -6.70 -39.13
C VAL A 166 -14.55 -5.74 -40.32
N ALA A 167 -14.23 -4.46 -40.10
CA ALA A 167 -14.10 -3.47 -41.17
C ALA A 167 -12.98 -3.83 -42.15
N TYR A 168 -11.79 -4.20 -41.65
CA TYR A 168 -10.65 -4.63 -42.45
C TYR A 168 -10.98 -5.85 -43.33
N PHE A 169 -11.57 -6.89 -42.74
CA PHE A 169 -11.92 -8.11 -43.47
C PHE A 169 -13.02 -7.86 -44.51
N SER A 170 -14.02 -7.02 -44.19
CA SER A 170 -15.08 -6.67 -45.13
C SER A 170 -14.55 -5.93 -46.35
N GLN A 171 -13.62 -5.00 -46.16
CA GLN A 171 -12.95 -4.31 -47.28
C GLN A 171 -12.09 -5.27 -48.10
N ARG A 172 -11.34 -6.16 -47.46
CA ARG A 172 -10.48 -7.14 -48.13
C ARG A 172 -11.26 -8.16 -48.96
N ILE A 173 -12.44 -8.59 -48.51
CA ILE A 173 -13.32 -9.50 -49.26
C ILE A 173 -13.90 -8.80 -50.49
N ARG A 174 -14.38 -7.56 -50.36
CA ARG A 174 -14.87 -6.78 -51.51
C ARG A 174 -13.80 -6.54 -52.56
N ALA A 175 -12.57 -6.25 -52.13
CA ALA A 175 -11.44 -6.07 -53.04
C ALA A 175 -11.09 -7.33 -53.85
N ARG A 176 -11.35 -8.54 -53.30
CA ARG A 176 -11.12 -9.82 -53.98
C ARG A 176 -12.26 -10.26 -54.90
N LEU A 177 -13.49 -9.82 -54.64
CA LEU A 177 -14.67 -10.13 -55.47
C LEU A 177 -14.86 -9.15 -56.63
N GLY A 178 -14.17 -8.01 -56.62
CA GLY A 178 -14.15 -7.03 -57.69
C GLY A 178 -13.01 -7.21 -58.72
N GLN A 179 -12.25 -8.30 -58.62
CA GLN A 179 -11.31 -8.79 -59.64
C GLN A 179 -11.85 -10.10 -60.22
#